data_AF-A0A6B3G3N0-F1
#
_entry.id   AF-A0A6B3G3N0-F1
#
_cell.length_a   1.000
_cell.length_b   1.000
_cell.length_c   1.000
_cell.angle_alpha   90.00
_cell.angle_beta   90.00
_cell.angle_gamma   90.00
#
_symmetry.space_group_name_H-M   'P 1'
#
loop_
_entity.id
_entity.type
_entity.pdbx_description
1 polymer ?
#
loop_
_entity_poly.entity_id
_entity_poly.type
_entity_poly.pdbx_seq_one_letter_code
_entity_poly.pdbx_strand_id
1 'polypeptide(L)'
;WFNALHWDCRDGNGFGRGLPPAADNQDKWSYAKPLLAATGTIAPKCAQIDGASAAYRDLLTIRSTEKEFSLRTADHVQSALSFPLSGKDETPGVITMRLGKLVVVLNAAPDTATQRLAAPAGKTYALHPVQAKGADLTVKRARYEGKSATFTVPGRTAAVFTLR
;
A
#
# COMPACT_ATOMS: atom_id res chain seq x y z
N TRP A 1 26.99 -10.39 8.35
CA TRP A 1 27.18 -9.49 7.20
C TRP A 1 25.86 -9.23 6.46
N PHE A 2 25.25 -10.22 5.80
CA PHE A 2 24.04 -10.01 4.97
C PHE A 2 22.70 -9.85 5.73
N ASN A 3 22.61 -10.31 6.98
CA ASN A 3 21.39 -10.20 7.82
C ASN A 3 21.46 -9.06 8.85
N ALA A 4 22.16 -7.98 8.54
CA ALA A 4 22.31 -6.89 9.50
C ALA A 4 21.01 -6.10 9.64
N LEU A 5 20.66 -5.78 10.88
CA LEU A 5 19.59 -4.85 11.21
C LEU A 5 20.21 -3.53 11.65
N HIS A 6 20.00 -2.50 10.84
CA HIS A 6 20.49 -1.15 11.10
C HIS A 6 19.35 -0.32 11.72
N TRP A 7 19.51 0.06 12.98
CA TRP A 7 18.53 0.90 13.68
C TRP A 7 18.74 2.39 13.40
N ASP A 8 19.97 2.79 13.06
CA ASP A 8 20.29 4.12 12.57
C ASP A 8 20.14 4.15 11.04
N CYS A 9 19.22 4.98 10.53
CA CYS A 9 18.98 5.10 9.10
C CYS A 9 20.21 5.59 8.31
N ARG A 10 21.18 6.24 8.98
CA ARG A 10 22.42 6.72 8.35
C ARG A 10 23.33 5.58 7.91
N ASP A 11 23.19 4.41 8.52
CA ASP A 11 23.87 3.18 8.12
C ASP A 11 23.20 2.51 6.90
N GLY A 12 22.07 3.06 6.42
CA GLY A 12 21.29 2.53 5.32
C GLY A 12 20.42 1.32 5.72
N ASN A 13 19.92 0.59 4.72
CA ASN A 13 19.05 -0.57 4.91
C ASN A 13 19.74 -1.92 4.65
N GLY A 14 21.07 -1.92 4.48
CA GLY A 14 21.85 -3.11 4.12
C GLY A 14 21.97 -3.39 2.62
N PHE A 15 21.39 -2.57 1.73
CA PHE A 15 21.58 -2.70 0.28
C PHE A 15 23.04 -2.41 -0.13
N GLY A 16 23.52 -3.07 -1.20
CA GLY A 16 24.81 -2.75 -1.81
C GLY A 16 26.05 -3.30 -1.09
N ARG A 17 25.92 -4.31 -0.24
CA ARG A 17 27.03 -4.87 0.58
C ARG A 17 27.82 -5.99 -0.11
N GLY A 18 27.96 -5.90 -1.43
CA GLY A 18 28.56 -6.94 -2.26
C GLY A 18 27.57 -8.03 -2.70
N LEU A 19 28.06 -8.92 -3.55
CA LEU A 19 27.26 -10.05 -4.05
C LEU A 19 26.96 -11.05 -2.93
N PRO A 20 25.73 -11.58 -2.85
CA PRO A 20 25.39 -12.61 -1.87
C PRO A 20 26.14 -13.93 -2.13
N PRO A 21 26.24 -14.84 -1.15
CA PRO A 21 27.00 -16.10 -1.27
C PRO A 21 26.62 -16.93 -2.50
N ALA A 22 27.62 -17.52 -3.16
CA ALA A 22 27.47 -18.16 -4.46
C ALA A 22 26.48 -19.34 -4.47
N ALA A 23 26.47 -20.14 -3.39
CA ALA A 23 25.73 -21.40 -3.29
C ALA A 23 24.29 -21.31 -3.83
N ASP A 24 23.58 -20.22 -3.52
CA ASP A 24 22.17 -20.03 -3.90
C ASP A 24 21.94 -18.87 -4.89
N ASN A 25 22.98 -18.09 -5.22
CA ASN A 25 22.82 -16.78 -5.86
C ASN A 25 23.69 -16.54 -7.09
N GLN A 26 24.67 -17.39 -7.39
CA GLN A 26 25.63 -17.13 -8.45
C GLN A 26 24.98 -16.93 -9.84
N ASP A 27 23.95 -17.71 -10.13
CA ASP A 27 23.11 -17.61 -11.33
C ASP A 27 22.44 -16.23 -11.49
N LYS A 28 22.20 -15.53 -10.38
CA LYS A 28 21.55 -14.21 -10.35
C LYS A 28 22.53 -13.05 -10.33
N TRP A 29 23.84 -13.31 -10.21
CA TRP A 29 24.85 -12.26 -10.06
C TRP A 29 24.96 -11.33 -11.27
N SER A 30 24.69 -11.83 -12.47
CA SER A 30 24.68 -10.99 -13.70
C SER A 30 23.64 -9.87 -13.60
N TYR A 31 22.48 -10.13 -12.99
CA TYR A 31 21.43 -9.14 -12.74
C TYR A 31 21.74 -8.28 -11.50
N ALA A 32 22.25 -8.88 -10.43
CA ALA A 32 22.49 -8.18 -9.17
C ALA A 32 23.67 -7.20 -9.24
N LYS A 33 24.76 -7.57 -9.91
CA LYS A 33 26.01 -6.78 -9.98
C LYS A 33 25.79 -5.33 -10.45
N PRO A 34 25.11 -5.04 -11.58
CA PRO A 34 24.90 -3.65 -12.00
C PRO A 34 24.05 -2.85 -11.01
N LEU A 35 23.04 -3.47 -10.38
CA LEU A 35 22.19 -2.80 -9.39
C LEU A 35 22.95 -2.48 -8.10
N LEU A 36 23.74 -3.43 -7.60
CA LEU A 36 24.55 -3.24 -6.40
C LEU A 36 25.66 -2.20 -6.61
N ALA A 37 26.24 -2.13 -7.82
CA ALA A 37 27.20 -1.10 -8.17
C ALA A 37 26.58 0.31 -8.22
N ALA A 38 25.27 0.41 -8.47
CA ALA A 38 24.51 1.66 -8.48
C ALA A 38 24.06 2.13 -7.07
N THR A 39 24.64 1.59 -5.98
CA THR A 39 24.20 1.90 -4.60
C THR A 39 24.12 3.40 -4.30
N GLY A 40 25.03 4.22 -4.84
CA GLY A 40 25.01 5.67 -4.64
C GLY A 40 23.79 6.39 -5.21
N THR A 41 23.09 5.77 -6.17
CA THR A 41 21.90 6.34 -6.81
C THR A 41 20.60 5.67 -6.37
N ILE A 42 20.61 4.35 -6.11
CA ILE A 42 19.38 3.59 -5.83
C ILE A 42 19.21 3.13 -4.38
N ALA A 43 20.24 3.21 -3.54
CA ALA A 43 20.11 2.81 -2.14
C ALA A 43 19.18 3.76 -1.38
N PRO A 44 18.23 3.25 -0.58
CA PRO A 44 17.39 4.07 0.27
C PRO A 44 18.21 4.89 1.27
N LYS A 45 17.87 6.17 1.40
CA LYS A 45 18.42 7.07 2.42
C LYS A 45 17.43 7.21 3.58
N CYS A 46 17.82 7.92 4.64
CA CYS A 46 16.97 8.16 5.81
C CYS A 46 15.55 8.60 5.45
N ALA A 47 15.39 9.55 4.51
CA ALA A 47 14.06 9.99 4.09
C ALA A 47 13.15 8.85 3.57
N GLN A 48 13.68 7.90 2.80
CA GLN A 48 12.92 6.73 2.34
C GLN A 48 12.67 5.73 3.47
N ILE A 49 13.68 5.47 4.31
CA ILE A 49 13.59 4.51 5.42
C ILE A 49 12.55 4.99 6.45
N ASP A 50 12.66 6.24 6.89
CA ASP A 50 11.75 6.85 7.86
C ASP A 50 10.35 7.01 7.28
N GLY A 51 10.25 7.41 6.01
CA GLY A 51 8.98 7.50 5.29
C GLY A 51 8.26 6.15 5.21
N ALA A 52 8.97 5.08 4.87
CA ALA A 52 8.42 3.72 4.86
C ALA A 52 7.99 3.26 6.26
N SER A 53 8.81 3.53 7.29
CA SER A 53 8.50 3.22 8.68
C SER A 53 7.22 3.93 9.16
N ALA A 54 7.06 5.21 8.83
CA ALA A 54 5.90 6.00 9.22
C ALA A 54 4.62 5.55 8.48
N ALA A 55 4.69 5.38 7.16
CA ALA A 55 3.56 4.89 6.36
C ALA A 55 3.12 3.48 6.78
N TYR A 56 4.07 2.62 7.16
CA TYR A 56 3.76 1.29 7.69
C TYR A 56 3.00 1.35 9.02
N ARG A 57 3.39 2.26 9.92
CA ARG A 57 2.67 2.48 11.19
C ARG A 57 1.26 3.02 10.98
N ASP A 58 1.03 3.86 9.98
CA ASP A 58 -0.31 4.32 9.61
C ASP A 58 -1.20 3.14 9.21
N LEU A 59 -0.70 2.23 8.36
CA LEU A 59 -1.43 1.02 7.95
C LEU A 59 -1.69 0.05 9.13
N LEU A 60 -0.69 -0.15 10.00
CA LEU A 60 -0.87 -0.96 11.21
C LEU A 60 -1.91 -0.36 12.15
N THR A 61 -1.90 0.96 12.32
CA THR A 61 -2.90 1.67 13.13
C THR A 61 -4.28 1.37 12.59
N ILE A 62 -4.53 1.60 11.28
CA ILE A 62 -5.81 1.30 10.63
C ILE A 62 -6.24 -0.16 10.87
N ARG A 63 -5.34 -1.12 10.58
CA ARG A 63 -5.61 -2.56 10.77
C ARG A 63 -6.01 -2.87 12.21
N SER A 64 -5.35 -2.26 13.19
CA SER A 64 -5.57 -2.54 14.61
C SER A 64 -6.81 -1.85 15.19
N THR A 65 -7.24 -0.71 14.62
CA THR A 65 -8.36 0.08 15.15
C THR A 65 -9.70 -0.21 14.48
N GLU A 66 -9.69 -0.60 13.21
CA GLU A 66 -10.92 -0.91 12.47
C GLU A 66 -11.33 -2.37 12.68
N LYS A 67 -12.51 -2.56 13.28
CA LYS A 67 -13.04 -3.90 13.63
C LYS A 67 -13.31 -4.75 12.39
N GLU A 68 -13.59 -4.10 11.27
CA GLU A 68 -13.76 -4.67 9.95
C GLU A 68 -12.59 -5.54 9.52
N PHE A 69 -11.34 -5.26 9.95
CA PHE A 69 -10.16 -6.10 9.66
C PHE A 69 -9.96 -7.27 10.64
N SER A 70 -10.83 -7.43 11.63
CA SER A 70 -10.71 -8.43 12.71
C SER A 70 -11.93 -9.37 12.79
N LEU A 71 -12.57 -9.65 11.66
CA LEU A 71 -13.67 -10.61 11.57
C LEU A 71 -13.18 -12.01 11.95
N ARG A 72 -13.88 -12.68 12.87
CA ARG A 72 -13.40 -13.92 13.53
C ARG A 72 -13.87 -15.22 12.87
N THR A 73 -14.88 -15.17 12.01
CA THR A 73 -15.50 -16.36 11.41
C THR A 73 -15.58 -16.22 9.89
N ALA A 74 -15.57 -17.36 9.20
CA ALA A 74 -15.74 -17.40 7.76
C ALA A 74 -17.07 -16.76 7.32
N ASP A 75 -18.17 -17.02 8.04
CA ASP A 75 -19.50 -16.46 7.72
C ASP A 75 -19.53 -14.93 7.81
N HIS A 76 -18.85 -14.35 8.80
CA HIS A 76 -18.72 -12.90 8.90
C HIS A 76 -17.87 -12.34 7.76
N VAL A 77 -16.80 -13.04 7.37
CA VAL A 77 -15.97 -12.63 6.23
C VAL A 77 -16.80 -12.68 4.95
N GLN A 78 -17.48 -13.78 4.67
CA GLN A 78 -18.28 -13.96 3.45
C GLN A 78 -19.43 -12.96 3.34
N SER A 79 -20.04 -12.56 4.46
CA SER A 79 -21.11 -11.55 4.45
C SER A 79 -20.63 -10.12 4.32
N ALA A 80 -19.43 -9.79 4.84
CA ALA A 80 -18.96 -8.41 4.93
C ALA A 80 -17.94 -8.00 3.84
N LEU A 81 -17.17 -8.95 3.31
CA LEU A 81 -16.09 -8.73 2.36
C LEU A 81 -16.57 -8.96 0.93
N SER A 82 -16.30 -8.01 0.03
CA SER A 82 -16.48 -8.21 -1.42
C SER A 82 -15.44 -7.45 -2.24
N PHE A 83 -15.28 -7.86 -3.50
CA PHE A 83 -14.44 -7.22 -4.50
C PHE A 83 -15.30 -6.80 -5.69
N PRO A 84 -16.09 -5.72 -5.57
CA PRO A 84 -17.21 -5.43 -6.48
C PRO A 84 -16.80 -5.08 -7.92
N LEU A 85 -15.52 -4.78 -8.15
CA LEU A 85 -15.00 -4.39 -9.46
C LEU A 85 -14.08 -5.45 -10.09
N SER A 86 -13.99 -6.63 -9.50
CA SER A 86 -13.28 -7.78 -10.08
C SER A 86 -14.06 -8.38 -11.25
N GLY A 87 -13.33 -8.90 -12.24
CA GLY A 87 -13.93 -9.53 -13.41
C GLY A 87 -13.15 -9.21 -14.69
N LYS A 88 -13.74 -9.53 -15.85
CA LYS A 88 -13.09 -9.31 -17.16
C LYS A 88 -12.81 -7.84 -17.46
N ASP A 89 -13.58 -6.94 -16.85
CA ASP A 89 -13.49 -5.49 -17.04
C ASP A 89 -12.75 -4.79 -15.89
N GLU A 90 -12.05 -5.54 -15.04
CA GLU A 90 -11.28 -4.97 -13.94
C GLU A 90 -10.16 -4.06 -14.46
N THR A 91 -9.79 -3.06 -13.67
CA THR A 91 -8.64 -2.22 -13.98
C THR A 91 -7.34 -2.98 -13.64
N PRO A 92 -6.45 -3.25 -14.61
CA PRO A 92 -5.24 -4.03 -14.34
C PRO A 92 -4.37 -3.42 -13.25
N GLY A 93 -3.98 -4.23 -12.27
CA GLY A 93 -3.13 -3.79 -11.15
C GLY A 93 -3.86 -2.99 -10.07
N VAL A 94 -5.20 -2.93 -10.10
CA VAL A 94 -6.01 -2.25 -9.09
C VAL A 94 -7.00 -3.21 -8.44
N ILE A 95 -6.94 -3.32 -7.11
CA ILE A 95 -7.91 -4.09 -6.32
C ILE A 95 -8.80 -3.11 -5.57
N THR A 96 -10.12 -3.21 -5.79
CA THR A 96 -11.12 -2.49 -4.99
C THR A 96 -11.85 -3.47 -4.09
N MET A 97 -11.63 -3.33 -2.79
CA MET A 97 -12.23 -4.14 -1.74
C MET A 97 -13.26 -3.33 -0.98
N ARG A 98 -14.44 -3.91 -0.73
CA ARG A 98 -15.43 -3.39 0.22
C ARG A 98 -15.48 -4.29 1.44
N LEU A 99 -15.42 -3.70 2.62
CA LEU A 99 -15.40 -4.43 3.88
C LEU A 99 -16.21 -3.66 4.93
N GLY A 100 -17.47 -4.04 5.13
CA GLY A 100 -18.39 -3.30 6.00
C GLY A 100 -18.53 -1.84 5.58
N LYS A 101 -18.12 -0.92 6.46
CA LYS A 101 -18.14 0.55 6.19
C LYS A 101 -16.93 1.06 5.39
N LEU A 102 -15.96 0.18 5.09
CA LEU A 102 -14.71 0.55 4.44
C LEU A 102 -14.74 0.25 2.94
N VAL A 103 -14.02 1.08 2.19
CA VAL A 103 -13.55 0.76 0.84
C VAL A 103 -12.04 0.89 0.83
N VAL A 104 -11.34 -0.15 0.41
CA VAL A 104 -9.89 -0.16 0.26
C VAL A 104 -9.56 -0.29 -1.22
N VAL A 105 -8.72 0.60 -1.72
CA VAL A 105 -8.22 0.56 -3.10
C VAL A 105 -6.71 0.38 -3.04
N LEU A 106 -6.24 -0.75 -3.58
CA LEU A 106 -4.83 -1.04 -3.75
C LEU A 106 -4.46 -0.80 -5.21
N ASN A 107 -3.82 0.32 -5.49
CA ASN A 107 -3.34 0.65 -6.83
C ASN A 107 -1.84 0.33 -6.94
N ALA A 108 -1.50 -0.81 -7.54
CA ALA A 108 -0.13 -1.21 -7.79
C ALA A 108 0.44 -0.63 -9.10
N ALA A 109 -0.42 -0.08 -9.96
CA ALA A 109 -0.02 0.56 -11.20
C ALA A 109 0.75 1.87 -10.95
N PRO A 110 1.60 2.32 -11.88
CA PRO A 110 2.31 3.61 -11.76
C PRO A 110 1.37 4.81 -11.89
N ASP A 111 0.25 4.65 -12.59
CA ASP A 111 -0.68 5.74 -12.91
C ASP A 111 -1.80 5.87 -11.88
N THR A 112 -2.46 7.02 -11.88
CA THR A 112 -3.64 7.25 -11.04
C THR A 112 -4.79 6.39 -11.54
N ALA A 113 -5.42 5.64 -10.63
CA ALA A 113 -6.60 4.83 -10.92
C ALA A 113 -7.88 5.56 -10.49
N THR A 114 -8.93 5.36 -11.28
CA THR A 114 -10.31 5.72 -10.92
C THR A 114 -11.13 4.46 -10.77
N GLN A 115 -11.93 4.36 -9.71
CA GLN A 115 -12.78 3.21 -9.42
C GLN A 115 -14.18 3.73 -9.09
N ARG A 116 -15.20 3.26 -9.82
CA ARG A 116 -16.57 3.73 -9.63
C ARG A 116 -17.36 2.73 -8.81
N LEU A 117 -17.76 3.13 -7.61
CA LEU A 117 -18.52 2.30 -6.68
C LEU A 117 -19.47 3.19 -5.85
N ALA A 118 -20.77 2.95 -5.98
CA ALA A 118 -21.78 3.72 -5.27
C ALA A 118 -21.70 3.51 -3.75
N ALA A 119 -21.79 4.61 -3.00
CA ALA A 119 -22.02 4.56 -1.57
C ALA A 119 -23.46 4.09 -1.27
N PRO A 120 -23.70 3.52 -0.07
CA PRO A 120 -25.06 3.34 0.44
C PRO A 120 -25.85 4.65 0.42
N ALA A 121 -27.16 4.56 0.25
CA ALA A 121 -28.05 5.72 0.19
C ALA A 121 -27.84 6.66 1.39
N GLY A 122 -27.71 7.97 1.09
CA GLY A 122 -27.53 9.01 2.09
C GLY A 122 -26.15 9.08 2.74
N LYS A 123 -25.16 8.30 2.29
CA LYS A 123 -23.80 8.29 2.84
C LYS A 123 -22.76 8.70 1.81
N THR A 124 -21.61 9.16 2.29
CA THR A 124 -20.45 9.46 1.45
C THR A 124 -19.20 8.79 2.01
N TYR A 125 -18.17 8.60 1.18
CA TYR A 125 -16.88 8.14 1.66
C TYR A 125 -15.92 9.32 1.83
N ALA A 126 -14.98 9.18 2.75
CA ALA A 126 -13.81 10.04 2.86
C ALA A 126 -12.56 9.20 3.12
N LEU A 127 -11.39 9.74 2.81
CA LEU A 127 -10.12 9.12 3.17
C LEU A 127 -10.07 8.88 4.68
N HIS A 128 -9.59 7.70 5.08
CA HIS A 128 -9.53 7.31 6.48
C HIS A 128 -8.70 8.34 7.28
N PRO A 129 -9.16 8.77 8.48
CA PRO A 129 -8.51 9.87 9.23
C PRO A 129 -7.02 9.67 9.49
N VAL A 130 -6.58 8.42 9.72
CA VAL A 130 -5.16 8.08 9.89
C VAL A 130 -4.36 8.42 8.63
N GLN A 131 -4.82 8.03 7.44
CA GLN A 131 -4.12 8.39 6.19
C GLN A 131 -4.24 9.88 5.86
N ALA A 132 -5.40 10.49 6.11
CA ALA A 132 -5.59 11.92 5.88
C ALA A 132 -4.64 12.80 6.71
N LYS A 133 -4.33 12.38 7.94
CA LYS A 133 -3.41 13.06 8.86
C LYS A 133 -1.99 12.45 8.90
N GLY A 134 -1.78 11.35 8.19
CA GLY A 134 -0.61 10.48 8.30
C GLY A 134 0.65 11.00 7.62
N ALA A 135 1.64 10.13 7.45
CA ALA A 135 2.96 10.51 6.95
C ALA A 135 3.06 10.54 5.43
N ASP A 136 2.35 9.64 4.73
CA ASP A 136 2.46 9.55 3.26
C ASP A 136 1.68 10.66 2.56
N LEU A 137 2.39 11.58 1.91
CA LEU A 137 1.81 12.68 1.13
C LEU A 137 1.14 12.21 -0.17
N THR A 138 1.45 11.01 -0.65
CA THR A 138 0.83 10.44 -1.84
C THR A 138 -0.59 10.00 -1.55
N VAL A 139 -0.81 9.16 -0.54
CA VAL A 139 -2.16 8.70 -0.20
C VAL A 139 -3.11 9.83 0.21
N LYS A 140 -2.60 10.95 0.76
CA LYS A 140 -3.41 12.14 1.07
C LYS A 140 -4.13 12.76 -0.14
N ARG A 141 -3.65 12.50 -1.37
CA ARG A 141 -4.31 12.95 -2.60
C ARG A 141 -5.46 12.04 -3.04
N ALA A 142 -5.63 10.88 -2.40
CA ALA A 142 -6.73 9.97 -2.67
C ALA A 142 -8.06 10.57 -2.17
N ARG A 143 -9.10 10.48 -2.99
CA ARG A 143 -10.39 11.14 -2.73
C ARG A 143 -11.57 10.36 -3.26
N TYR A 144 -12.74 10.65 -2.71
CA TYR A 144 -14.03 10.16 -3.20
C TYR A 144 -14.89 11.36 -3.66
N GLU A 145 -15.41 11.29 -4.88
CA GLU A 145 -16.34 12.27 -5.46
C GLU A 145 -17.78 11.73 -5.36
N GLY A 146 -18.60 12.32 -4.49
CA GLY A 146 -19.94 11.82 -4.20
C GLY A 146 -20.90 11.86 -5.39
N LYS A 147 -20.81 12.88 -6.25
CA LYS A 147 -21.71 13.05 -7.41
C LYS A 147 -21.53 11.95 -8.46
N SER A 148 -20.29 11.52 -8.70
CA SER A 148 -19.96 10.50 -9.70
C SER A 148 -19.75 9.11 -9.09
N ALA A 149 -19.76 9.00 -7.76
CA ALA A 149 -19.40 7.80 -7.01
C ALA A 149 -18.01 7.26 -7.37
N THR A 150 -17.04 8.15 -7.52
CA THR A 150 -15.69 7.80 -8.01
C THR A 150 -14.65 7.95 -6.93
N PHE A 151 -13.88 6.89 -6.70
CA PHE A 151 -12.63 6.90 -5.95
C PHE A 151 -11.49 7.21 -6.90
N THR A 152 -10.65 8.19 -6.58
CA THR A 152 -9.42 8.50 -7.31
C THR A 152 -8.24 8.22 -6.41
N VAL A 153 -7.33 7.35 -6.84
CA VAL A 153 -6.20 6.87 -6.04
C VAL A 153 -4.91 6.98 -6.85
N PRO A 154 -3.90 7.73 -6.36
CA PRO A 154 -2.62 7.85 -7.06
C PRO A 154 -1.95 6.49 -7.31
N GLY A 155 -1.00 6.47 -8.24
CA GLY A 155 -0.19 5.28 -8.51
C GLY A 155 0.55 4.78 -7.28
N ARG A 156 0.81 3.48 -7.22
CA ARG A 156 1.59 2.81 -6.15
C ARG A 156 1.09 3.15 -4.74
N THR A 157 -0.23 3.16 -4.55
CA THR A 157 -0.88 3.65 -3.33
C THR A 157 -1.88 2.63 -2.80
N ALA A 158 -1.88 2.40 -1.47
CA ALA A 158 -2.94 1.73 -0.76
C ALA A 158 -3.80 2.76 -0.02
N ALA A 159 -5.02 3.02 -0.49
CA ALA A 159 -5.92 4.01 0.09
C ALA A 159 -7.10 3.32 0.79
N VAL A 160 -7.36 3.71 2.03
CA VAL A 160 -8.50 3.24 2.84
C VAL A 160 -9.48 4.39 2.99
N PHE A 161 -10.72 4.16 2.62
CA PHE A 161 -11.83 5.08 2.76
C PHE A 161 -12.84 4.51 3.77
N THR A 162 -13.46 5.40 4.54
CA THR A 162 -14.54 5.04 5.47
C THR A 162 -15.79 5.85 5.14
N LEU A 163 -16.95 5.24 5.33
CA LEU A 163 -18.23 5.96 5.29
C LEU A 163 -18.23 7.11 6.30
N ARG A 164 -18.83 8.23 5.91
CA ARG A 164 -19.24 9.36 6.73
C ARG A 164 -20.75 9.51 6.70
#